data_AF-A0AA96SWQ3-F1
#
_entry.id   AF-A0AA96SWQ3-F1
#
_cell.length_a   1.000
_cell.length_b   1.000
_cell.length_c   1.000
_cell.angle_alpha   90.00
_cell.angle_beta   90.00
_cell.angle_gamma   90.00
#
_symmetry.space_group_name_H-M   'P 1'
#
loop_
_entity.id
_entity.type
_entity.pdbx_description
1 polymer ?
#
loop_
_entity_poly.entity_id
_entity_poly.type
_entity_poly.pdbx_seq_one_letter_code
_entity_poly.pdbx_strand_id
1 'polypeptide(L)'
;MNRNQRMVVVTALCVIATVLAFTFLVWSHGHISNAAKFVVFYTNTDPHFPGLVNYWGIYIRHGLAGYLLGLIAPICLLAVAAFVALGRPSSGDLGTLPR
;
A
#
# COMPACT_ATOMS: atom_id res chain seq x y z
N MET A 1 -25.46 1.56 7.69
CA MET A 1 -24.75 0.77 6.67
C MET A 1 -24.80 -0.69 7.09
N ASN A 2 -25.35 -1.55 6.25
CA ASN A 2 -25.49 -2.98 6.57
C ASN A 2 -24.11 -3.66 6.64
N ARG A 3 -24.00 -4.74 7.43
CA ARG A 3 -22.74 -5.49 7.63
C ARG A 3 -22.10 -5.93 6.31
N ASN A 4 -22.92 -6.34 5.34
CA ASN A 4 -22.47 -6.75 4.01
C ASN A 4 -21.91 -5.58 3.19
N GLN A 5 -22.56 -4.40 3.24
CA GLN A 5 -22.07 -3.20 2.57
C GLN A 5 -20.73 -2.75 3.16
N ARG A 6 -20.58 -2.85 4.48
CA ARG A 6 -19.33 -2.52 5.18
C ARG A 6 -18.18 -3.44 4.76
N MET A 7 -18.44 -4.75 4.68
CA MET A 7 -17.45 -5.73 4.18
C MET A 7 -17.03 -5.39 2.74
N VAL A 8 -17.99 -5.11 1.84
CA VAL A 8 -17.68 -4.77 0.44
C VAL A 8 -16.82 -3.51 0.34
N VAL A 9 -17.14 -2.46 1.11
CA VAL A 9 -16.35 -1.21 1.12
C VAL A 9 -14.92 -1.46 1.61
N VAL A 10 -14.75 -2.22 2.69
CA VAL A 10 -13.42 -2.58 3.22
C VAL A 10 -12.61 -3.36 2.18
N THR A 11 -13.22 -4.37 1.55
CA THR A 11 -12.55 -5.17 0.52
C THR A 11 -12.15 -4.30 -0.68
N ALA A 12 -13.04 -3.43 -1.16
CA ALA A 12 -12.73 -2.54 -2.28
C ALA A 12 -11.57 -1.58 -1.96
N LEU A 13 -11.56 -0.98 -0.75
CA LEU A 13 -10.47 -0.11 -0.31
C LEU A 13 -9.13 -0.84 -0.24
N CYS A 14 -9.12 -2.07 0.29
CA CYS A 14 -7.92 -2.90 0.30
C CYS A 14 -7.40 -3.20 -1.12
N VAL A 15 -8.29 -3.58 -2.03
CA VAL A 15 -7.92 -3.87 -3.43
C VAL A 15 -7.32 -2.63 -4.10
N ILE A 16 -7.95 -1.47 -3.95
CA ILE A 16 -7.44 -0.21 -4.53
C ILE A 16 -6.06 0.12 -3.96
N ALA A 17 -5.88 -0.01 -2.63
CA ALA A 17 -4.59 0.21 -1.99
C ALA A 17 -3.51 -0.71 -2.54
N THR A 18 -3.81 -2.01 -2.72
CA THR A 18 -2.87 -2.99 -3.28
C THR A 18 -2.52 -2.68 -4.73
N VAL A 19 -3.51 -2.35 -5.57
CA VAL A 19 -3.27 -2.02 -6.99
C VAL A 19 -2.39 -0.78 -7.12
N LEU A 20 -2.67 0.27 -6.33
CA LEU A 20 -1.85 1.48 -6.30
C LEU A 20 -0.41 1.17 -5.85
N ALA A 21 -0.24 0.44 -4.75
CA ALA A 21 1.08 0.04 -4.28
C ALA A 21 1.86 -0.73 -5.35
N PHE A 22 1.24 -1.72 -5.99
CA PHE A 22 1.90 -2.55 -7.01
C PHE A 22 2.24 -1.78 -8.30
N THR A 23 1.44 -0.78 -8.67
CA THR A 23 1.68 0.01 -9.89
C THR A 23 2.88 0.95 -9.74
N PHE A 24 3.08 1.50 -8.54
CA PHE A 24 4.09 2.55 -8.29
C PHE A 24 5.34 2.05 -7.55
N LEU A 25 5.23 0.96 -6.78
CA LEU A 25 6.36 0.29 -6.14
C LEU A 25 6.82 -0.87 -7.00
N VAL A 26 8.10 -0.88 -7.36
CA VAL A 26 8.70 -1.96 -8.14
C VAL A 26 9.83 -2.59 -7.36
N TRP A 27 9.74 -3.91 -7.23
CA TRP A 27 10.88 -4.71 -6.83
C TRP A 27 11.86 -4.82 -8.00
N SER A 28 13.11 -4.40 -7.78
CA SER A 28 14.12 -4.48 -8.83
C SER A 28 15.48 -4.90 -8.27
N HIS A 29 16.32 -5.41 -9.15
CA HIS A 29 17.71 -5.70 -8.87
C HIS A 29 18.59 -5.06 -9.95
N GLY A 30 19.65 -4.38 -9.53
CA GLY A 30 20.73 -3.96 -10.42
C GLY A 30 21.21 -2.54 -10.12
N HIS A 31 21.99 -2.00 -11.05
CA HIS A 31 22.39 -0.60 -11.01
C HIS A 31 21.22 0.27 -11.46
N ILE A 32 20.69 1.06 -10.54
CA ILE A 32 19.50 1.88 -10.77
C ILE A 32 19.89 3.34 -10.56
N SER A 33 20.07 4.06 -11.67
CA SER A 33 20.42 5.48 -11.70
C SER A 33 19.20 6.41 -11.69
N ASN A 34 18.07 5.96 -12.25
CA ASN A 34 16.91 6.82 -12.55
C ASN A 34 15.65 6.54 -11.72
N ALA A 35 15.73 5.75 -10.64
CA ALA A 35 14.59 5.51 -9.76
C ALA A 35 14.93 5.84 -8.30
N ALA A 36 13.95 6.40 -7.59
CA ALA A 36 14.10 6.72 -6.18
C ALA A 36 14.09 5.42 -5.36
N LYS A 37 15.12 5.24 -4.52
CA LYS A 37 15.26 4.08 -3.64
C LYS A 37 14.34 4.26 -2.44
N PHE A 38 13.41 3.35 -2.23
CA PHE A 38 12.52 3.39 -1.06
C PHE A 38 13.07 2.53 0.08
N VAL A 39 13.28 1.24 -0.19
CA VAL A 39 13.89 0.30 0.75
C VAL A 39 14.93 -0.52 0.01
N VAL A 40 16.16 -0.52 0.51
CA VAL A 40 17.25 -1.35 -0.01
C VAL A 40 17.49 -2.46 1.01
N PHE A 41 17.41 -3.71 0.55
CA PHE A 41 17.66 -4.88 1.40
C PHE A 41 19.12 -5.32 1.32
N TYR A 42 19.70 -5.29 0.10
CA TYR A 42 21.07 -5.72 -0.13
C TYR A 42 21.78 -4.81 -1.13
N THR A 43 23.07 -4.60 -0.89
CA THR A 43 23.98 -3.91 -1.79
C THR A 43 25.13 -4.83 -2.17
N ASN A 44 25.44 -4.90 -3.47
CA ASN A 44 26.57 -5.67 -3.97
C ASN A 44 27.41 -4.78 -4.90
N THR A 45 28.72 -4.76 -4.70
CA THR A 45 29.63 -4.03 -5.59
C THR A 45 30.01 -4.95 -6.74
N ASP A 46 29.88 -4.47 -7.98
CA ASP A 46 30.19 -5.29 -9.14
C ASP A 46 31.69 -5.65 -9.15
N PRO A 47 32.05 -6.95 -9.15
CA PRO A 47 33.45 -7.37 -9.11
C PRO A 47 34.21 -7.07 -10.41
N HIS A 48 33.52 -6.83 -11.53
CA HIS A 48 34.15 -6.54 -12.82
C HIS A 48 34.26 -5.02 -13.08
N PHE A 49 33.49 -4.21 -12.36
CA PHE A 49 33.47 -2.75 -12.50
C PHE A 49 33.58 -2.07 -11.14
N PRO A 50 34.81 -1.85 -10.62
CA PRO A 50 35.02 -1.22 -9.31
C PRO A 50 34.46 0.21 -9.33
N GLY A 51 33.35 0.41 -8.60
CA GLY A 51 32.60 1.67 -8.55
C GLY A 51 31.12 1.52 -8.91
N LEU A 52 30.73 0.42 -9.56
CA LEU A 52 29.33 0.11 -9.82
C LEU A 52 28.72 -0.61 -8.62
N VAL A 53 27.76 0.03 -7.96
CA VAL A 53 27.00 -0.59 -6.86
C VAL A 53 25.64 -1.03 -7.39
N ASN A 54 25.36 -2.32 -7.24
CA ASN A 54 24.08 -2.95 -7.51
C ASN A 54 23.25 -2.97 -6.23
N TYR A 55 21.97 -2.62 -6.37
CA TYR A 55 21.04 -2.56 -5.26
C TYR A 55 19.92 -3.58 -5.46
N TRP A 56 19.50 -4.22 -4.38
CA TRP A 56 18.29 -5.06 -4.31
C TRP A 56 17.30 -4.36 -3.39
N GLY A 57 16.11 -4.06 -3.89
CA GLY A 57 15.20 -3.20 -3.15
C GLY A 57 13.85 -3.00 -3.79
N ILE A 58 13.04 -2.24 -3.06
CA ILE A 58 11.82 -1.62 -3.55
C ILE A 58 12.17 -0.21 -3.99
N TYR A 59 11.78 0.12 -5.22
CA TYR A 59 12.01 1.42 -5.84
C TYR A 59 10.68 2.07 -6.17
N ILE A 60 10.69 3.39 -6.13
CA ILE A 60 9.53 4.20 -6.49
C ILE A 60 9.71 4.65 -7.94
N ARG A 61 8.73 4.29 -8.77
CA ARG A 61 8.60 4.84 -10.12
C ARG A 61 8.01 6.24 -10.06
N HIS A 62 8.46 7.13 -10.95
CA HIS A 62 7.87 8.46 -11.16
C HIS A 62 8.05 9.44 -9.98
N GLY A 63 9.12 9.28 -9.19
CA GLY A 63 9.56 10.27 -8.19
C GLY A 63 8.52 10.54 -7.10
N LEU A 64 8.25 11.82 -6.83
CA LEU A 64 7.32 12.26 -5.77
C LEU A 64 5.92 11.68 -5.95
N ALA A 65 5.41 11.62 -7.19
CA ALA A 65 4.07 11.09 -7.48
C ALA A 65 3.96 9.61 -7.09
N GLY A 66 5.00 8.82 -7.34
CA GLY A 66 5.05 7.42 -6.91
C GLY A 66 5.14 7.26 -5.39
N TYR A 67 5.72 8.22 -4.67
CA TYR A 67 5.73 8.19 -3.20
C TYR A 67 4.32 8.47 -2.64
N LEU A 68 3.66 9.50 -3.17
CA LEU A 68 2.30 9.87 -2.75
C LEU A 68 1.28 8.77 -3.08
N LEU A 69 1.34 8.22 -4.30
CA LEU A 69 0.36 7.25 -4.80
C LEU A 69 0.72 5.79 -4.49
N GLY A 70 2.00 5.45 -4.42
CA GLY A 70 2.46 4.08 -4.16
C GLY A 70 2.61 3.74 -2.69
N LEU A 71 2.71 4.73 -1.80
CA LEU A 71 2.91 4.51 -0.37
C LEU A 71 1.85 5.19 0.49
N ILE A 72 1.77 6.53 0.42
CA ILE A 72 0.91 7.30 1.33
C ILE A 72 -0.57 6.98 1.10
N ALA A 73 -1.05 7.07 -0.15
CA ALA A 73 -2.44 6.79 -0.47
C ALA A 73 -2.86 5.35 -0.07
N PRO A 74 -2.09 4.28 -0.37
CA PRO A 74 -2.38 2.94 0.12
C PRO A 74 -2.46 2.83 1.65
N ILE A 75 -1.54 3.46 2.39
CA ILE A 75 -1.56 3.45 3.87
C ILE A 75 -2.81 4.16 4.39
N CYS A 76 -3.15 5.33 3.81
CA CYS A 76 -4.36 6.06 4.19
C CYS A 76 -5.64 5.25 3.90
N LEU A 77 -5.72 4.59 2.74
CA LEU A 77 -6.86 3.75 2.37
C LEU A 77 -7.00 2.55 3.31
N LEU A 78 -5.88 1.91 3.68
CA LEU A 78 -5.88 0.81 4.66
C LEU A 78 -6.30 1.28 6.05
N ALA A 79 -5.85 2.47 6.48
CA ALA A 79 -6.28 3.05 7.76
C ALA A 79 -7.79 3.31 7.75
N VAL A 80 -8.33 3.91 6.68
CA VAL A 80 -9.78 4.12 6.51
C VAL A 80 -10.51 2.78 6.50
N ALA A 81 -10.00 1.78 5.79
CA ALA A 81 -10.58 0.44 5.76
C ALA A 81 -10.62 -0.20 7.16
N ALA A 82 -9.56 -0.05 7.95
CA ALA A 82 -9.51 -0.52 9.34
C ALA A 82 -10.54 0.19 10.23
N PHE A 83 -10.67 1.52 10.13
CA PHE A 83 -11.69 2.27 10.85
C PHE A 83 -13.12 1.82 10.47
N VAL A 84 -13.38 1.63 9.17
CA VAL A 84 -14.67 1.14 8.68
C VAL A 84 -14.93 -0.29 9.15
N ALA A 85 -13.91 -1.15 9.20
CA ALA A 85 -14.04 -2.51 9.71
C ALA A 85 -14.36 -2.56 11.21
N LEU A 86 -13.74 -1.67 12.00
CA LEU A 86 -13.89 -1.59 13.47
C LEU A 86 -15.13 -0.80 13.92
N GLY A 87 -15.74 0.02 13.05
CA GLY A 87 -16.95 0.77 13.37
C GLY A 87 -18.06 -0.15 13.89
N ARG A 88 -18.47 0.02 15.15
CA ARG A 88 -19.55 -0.77 15.74
C ARG A 88 -20.85 -0.52 14.96
N PRO A 89 -21.67 -1.56 14.72
CA PRO A 89 -23.02 -1.34 14.21
C PRO A 89 -23.76 -0.38 15.15
N SER A 90 -24.38 0.65 14.59
CA SER A 90 -25.16 1.62 15.33
C SER A 90 -26.24 0.89 16.13
N SER A 91 -26.30 1.13 17.43
CA SER A 91 -27.23 0.53 18.40
C SER A 91 -28.70 0.95 18.20
N GLY A 92 -29.15 1.05 16.95
CA GLY A 92 -30.50 1.51 16.57
C GLY A 92 -31.52 0.40 16.34
N ASP A 93 -31.10 -0.87 16.31
CA ASP A 93 -31.98 -2.04 16.05
C ASP A 93 -32.37 -2.80 17.33
N LEU A 94 -32.31 -2.15 18.51
CA LEU A 94 -32.80 -2.71 19.77
C LEU A 94 -34.14 -2.09 20.20
N GLY A 95 -35.04 -1.90 19.23
CA GLY A 95 -36.29 -1.13 19.42
C GLY A 95 -37.59 -1.85 19.04
N THR A 96 -37.58 -3.15 18.72
CA THR A 96 -38.79 -3.87 18.29
C THR A 96 -38.82 -5.32 18.80
N LEU A 97 -38.97 -5.49 20.12
CA LEU A 97 -39.55 -6.72 20.68
C LEU A 97 -41.03 -6.46 20.95
N PRO A 98 -41.97 -7.11 20.23
CA PRO A 98 -43.38 -7.08 20.58
C PRO A 98 -43.59 -7.82 21.91
N ARG A 99 -44.43 -7.22 22.76
CA ARG A 99 -44.89 -7.76 24.05
C ARG A 99 -45.67 -9.05 23.89
#